data_AF-A0A3C1SV90-F1
#
_entry.id   AF-A0A3C1SV90-F1
#
_cell.length_a   1.000
_cell.length_b   1.000
_cell.length_c   1.000
_cell.angle_alpha   90.00
_cell.angle_beta   90.00
_cell.angle_gamma   90.00
#
_symmetry.space_group_name_H-M   'P 1'
#
loop_
_entity.id
_entity.type
_entity.pdbx_description
1 polymer ?
#
loop_
_entity_poly.entity_id
_entity_poly.type
_entity_poly.pdbx_seq_one_letter_code
_entity_poly.pdbx_strand_id
1 'polypeptide(L)'
;MPQPYQPLPFHHFESGAGYFRPRQQLPEHVTEDDPATSVMTDLSQVTAYTTELSTPINKALETMVKRGVRMLLVRDADGQIVGLITSRDIEGDKPNRILAKAGGAWEDLLVADIMT
;
A
#
# COMPACT_ATOMS: atom_id res chain seq x y z
N MET A 1 9.59 -33.92 10.83
CA MET A 1 10.20 -33.39 9.60
C MET A 1 9.54 -32.07 9.29
N PRO A 2 10.27 -30.98 9.00
CA PRO A 2 9.61 -29.73 8.64
C PRO A 2 8.87 -29.92 7.32
N GLN A 3 7.59 -29.60 7.31
CA GLN A 3 6.75 -29.72 6.12
C GLN A 3 7.24 -28.69 5.08
N PRO A 4 7.53 -29.08 3.83
CA PRO A 4 7.98 -28.14 2.82
C PRO A 4 6.81 -27.22 2.48
N TYR A 5 6.84 -25.97 2.96
CA TYR A 5 5.86 -24.96 2.60
C TYR A 5 5.96 -24.70 1.10
N GLN A 6 4.85 -24.83 0.37
CA GLN A 6 4.80 -24.43 -1.03
C GLN A 6 4.80 -22.90 -1.11
N PRO A 7 5.71 -22.28 -1.87
CA PRO A 7 5.70 -20.84 -2.07
C PRO A 7 4.42 -20.45 -2.81
N LEU A 8 3.80 -19.34 -2.38
CA LEU A 8 2.66 -18.77 -3.08
C LEU A 8 3.10 -18.27 -4.46
N PRO A 9 2.31 -18.52 -5.53
CA PRO A 9 2.60 -17.96 -6.83
C PRO A 9 2.50 -16.43 -6.77
N PHE A 10 3.51 -15.76 -7.32
CA PHE A 10 3.44 -14.32 -7.56
C PHE A 10 2.71 -14.08 -8.87
N HIS A 11 1.73 -13.18 -8.84
CA HIS A 11 1.03 -12.71 -10.03
C HIS A 11 1.37 -11.24 -10.25
N HIS A 12 1.72 -10.89 -11.49
CA HIS A 12 1.78 -9.48 -11.88
C HIS A 12 0.35 -8.94 -11.98
N PHE A 13 0.15 -7.70 -11.56
CA PHE A 13 -1.09 -6.99 -11.83
C PHE A 13 -1.21 -6.76 -13.34
N GLU A 14 -2.32 -7.21 -13.91
CA GLU A 14 -2.66 -6.84 -15.28
C GLU A 14 -3.03 -5.36 -15.34
N SER A 15 -2.81 -4.74 -16.50
CA SER A 15 -3.28 -3.37 -16.73
C SER A 15 -4.79 -3.30 -16.54
N GLY A 16 -5.26 -2.28 -15.82
CA GLY A 16 -6.68 -2.17 -15.46
C GLY A 16 -7.07 -2.92 -14.17
N ALA A 17 -6.11 -3.27 -13.32
CA ALA A 17 -6.40 -3.83 -12.02
C ALA A 17 -7.13 -2.80 -11.13
N GLY A 18 -8.35 -3.15 -10.74
CA GLY A 18 -9.13 -2.44 -9.73
C GLY A 18 -8.80 -2.89 -8.30
N TYR A 19 -9.53 -2.33 -7.35
CA TYR A 19 -9.49 -2.73 -5.94
C TYR A 19 -10.91 -2.84 -5.39
N PHE A 20 -11.09 -3.69 -4.39
CA PHE A 20 -12.39 -3.86 -3.74
C PHE A 20 -12.77 -2.60 -2.95
N ARG A 21 -14.08 -2.30 -2.95
CA ARG A 21 -14.69 -1.24 -2.14
C ARG A 21 -15.80 -1.82 -1.25
N PRO A 22 -15.43 -2.71 -0.31
CA PRO A 22 -16.41 -3.41 0.51
C PRO A 22 -17.05 -2.48 1.54
N ARG A 23 -18.25 -2.86 1.97
CA ARG A 23 -18.78 -2.37 3.24
C ARG A 23 -18.07 -3.14 4.35
N GLN A 24 -17.19 -2.47 5.08
CA GLN A 24 -16.40 -3.10 6.13
C GLN A 24 -17.31 -3.67 7.21
N GLN A 25 -17.35 -5.00 7.29
CA GLN A 25 -18.08 -5.77 8.30
C GLN A 25 -17.10 -6.73 8.95
N LEU A 26 -16.47 -6.27 10.02
CA LEU A 26 -15.54 -7.08 10.80
C LEU A 26 -16.27 -7.63 12.03
N PRO A 27 -15.94 -8.84 12.49
CA PRO A 27 -16.46 -9.37 13.74
C PRO A 27 -16.04 -8.47 14.91
N GLU A 28 -16.95 -8.24 15.87
CA GLU A 28 -16.63 -7.43 17.06
C GLU A 28 -15.62 -8.12 17.99
N HIS A 29 -15.64 -9.46 18.02
CA HIS A 29 -14.80 -10.29 18.86
C HIS A 29 -14.28 -11.48 18.07
N VAL A 30 -13.08 -11.94 18.43
CA VAL A 30 -12.42 -13.12 17.86
C VAL A 30 -11.87 -13.97 19.01
N THR A 31 -11.73 -15.26 18.77
CA THR A 31 -11.20 -16.28 19.68
C THR A 31 -9.99 -16.94 19.05
N GLU A 32 -9.25 -17.75 19.83
CA GLU A 32 -8.09 -18.49 19.32
C GLU A 32 -8.47 -19.56 18.27
N ASP A 33 -9.73 -20.00 18.27
CA ASP A 33 -10.26 -21.00 17.33
C ASP A 33 -10.71 -20.37 15.99
N ASP A 34 -10.74 -19.03 15.88
CA ASP A 34 -11.13 -18.36 14.64
C ASP A 34 -10.05 -18.45 13.56
N PRO A 35 -10.44 -18.50 12.27
CA PRO A 35 -9.47 -18.49 11.18
C PRO A 35 -8.56 -17.26 11.23
N ALA A 36 -7.29 -17.42 10.84
CA ALA A 36 -6.34 -16.31 10.75
C ALA A 36 -6.85 -15.15 9.87
N THR A 37 -7.66 -15.46 8.85
CA THR A 37 -8.31 -14.47 7.99
C THR A 37 -9.28 -13.55 8.72
N SER A 38 -9.81 -13.96 9.88
CA SER A 38 -10.69 -13.14 10.72
C SER A 38 -9.93 -12.03 11.46
N VAL A 39 -8.60 -12.14 11.59
CA VAL A 39 -7.75 -11.19 12.32
C VAL A 39 -6.68 -10.53 11.45
N MET A 40 -6.41 -11.07 10.26
CA MET A 40 -5.54 -10.47 9.26
C MET A 40 -6.32 -9.46 8.40
N THR A 41 -5.60 -8.51 7.80
CA THR A 41 -6.21 -7.55 6.87
C THR A 41 -6.52 -8.21 5.54
N ASP A 42 -7.80 -8.49 5.30
CA ASP A 42 -8.32 -8.85 3.99
C ASP A 42 -8.86 -7.59 3.27
N LEU A 43 -8.15 -7.14 2.22
CA LEU A 43 -8.53 -5.96 1.44
C LEU A 43 -9.77 -6.18 0.54
N SER A 44 -10.30 -7.40 0.46
CA SER A 44 -11.62 -7.67 -0.12
C SER A 44 -12.76 -7.35 0.84
N GLN A 45 -12.49 -7.30 2.15
CA GLN A 45 -13.46 -7.02 3.23
C GLN A 45 -13.25 -5.66 3.89
N VAL A 46 -12.02 -5.14 3.85
CA VAL A 46 -11.64 -3.81 4.34
C VAL A 46 -11.23 -2.93 3.17
N THR A 47 -11.80 -1.73 3.08
CA THR A 47 -11.45 -0.82 1.98
C THR A 47 -9.99 -0.39 2.11
N ALA A 48 -9.19 -0.65 1.08
CA ALA A 48 -7.84 -0.14 0.97
C ALA A 48 -7.83 1.39 0.85
N TYR A 49 -6.91 2.05 1.54
CA TYR A 49 -6.66 3.47 1.32
C TYR A 49 -5.77 3.67 0.11
N THR A 50 -6.11 4.68 -0.69
CA THR A 50 -5.45 4.95 -1.98
C THR A 50 -4.83 6.34 -2.00
N THR A 51 -3.85 6.54 -2.88
CA THR A 51 -3.24 7.83 -3.22
C THR A 51 -3.04 7.93 -4.73
N GLU A 52 -2.82 9.14 -5.24
CA GLU A 52 -2.56 9.38 -6.68
C GLU A 52 -1.07 9.58 -6.95
N LEU A 53 -0.65 9.30 -8.18
CA LEU A 53 0.73 9.49 -8.68
C LEU A 53 1.29 10.90 -8.37
N SER A 54 0.46 11.93 -8.55
CA SER A 54 0.83 13.34 -8.34
C SER A 54 0.77 13.79 -6.89
N THR A 55 0.50 12.89 -5.93
CA THR A 55 0.39 13.26 -4.52
C THR A 55 1.80 13.50 -3.96
N PRO A 56 2.05 14.63 -3.27
CA PRO A 56 3.31 14.83 -2.55
C PRO A 56 3.54 13.75 -1.48
N ILE A 57 4.77 13.28 -1.31
CA ILE A 57 5.07 12.16 -0.40
C ILE A 57 4.76 12.49 1.07
N ASN A 58 4.88 13.74 1.48
CA ASN A 58 4.48 14.19 2.83
C ASN A 58 2.98 14.05 3.06
N LYS A 59 2.15 14.28 2.03
CA LYS A 59 0.70 14.10 2.08
C LYS A 59 0.29 12.64 2.09
N ALA A 60 1.03 11.79 1.38
CA ALA A 60 0.87 10.34 1.47
C ALA A 60 1.17 9.85 2.90
N LEU A 61 2.27 10.31 3.51
CA LEU A 61 2.62 9.97 4.90
C LEU A 61 1.61 10.51 5.91
N GLU A 62 1.13 11.75 5.74
CA GLU A 62 0.07 12.33 6.56
C GLU A 62 -1.22 11.49 6.48
N THR A 63 -1.57 11.01 5.29
CA THR A 63 -2.71 10.13 5.06
C THR A 63 -2.54 8.81 5.80
N MET A 64 -1.36 8.19 5.71
CA MET A 64 -1.02 6.98 6.44
C MET A 64 -1.22 7.14 7.96
N VAL A 65 -0.67 8.21 8.54
CA VAL A 65 -0.81 8.53 9.98
C VAL A 65 -2.28 8.73 10.35
N LYS A 66 -3.02 9.56 9.60
CA LYS A 66 -4.43 9.85 9.88
C LYS A 66 -5.32 8.62 9.79
N ARG A 67 -4.98 7.67 8.91
CA ARG A 67 -5.75 6.44 8.69
C ARG A 67 -5.25 5.25 9.51
N GLY A 68 -4.15 5.41 10.25
CA GLY A 68 -3.54 4.32 11.02
C GLY A 68 -2.98 3.18 10.16
N VAL A 69 -2.61 3.47 8.91
CA VAL A 69 -2.06 2.48 7.97
C VAL A 69 -0.63 2.83 7.59
N ARG A 70 0.12 1.88 7.03
CA ARG A 70 1.52 2.07 6.58
C ARG A 70 1.72 1.86 5.09
N MET A 71 0.64 1.65 4.35
CA MET A 71 0.62 1.39 2.91
C MET A 71 -0.59 2.09 2.30
N LEU A 72 -0.39 2.64 1.11
CA LEU A 72 -1.45 3.12 0.23
C LEU A 72 -1.31 2.45 -1.12
N LEU A 73 -2.43 2.06 -1.74
CA LEU A 73 -2.44 1.67 -3.15
C LEU A 73 -2.34 2.94 -4.00
N VAL A 74 -1.50 2.92 -5.03
CA VAL A 74 -1.34 4.06 -5.94
C VAL A 74 -2.22 3.85 -7.15
N ARG A 75 -3.03 4.85 -7.46
CA ARG A 75 -3.91 4.87 -8.63
C ARG A 75 -3.49 5.91 -9.65
N ASP A 76 -3.76 5.63 -10.92
CA ASP A 76 -3.71 6.61 -12.00
C ASP A 76 -5.00 7.46 -12.08
N ALA A 77 -5.08 8.32 -13.10
CA ALA A 77 -6.22 9.19 -13.34
C ALA A 77 -7.51 8.44 -13.72
N ASP A 78 -7.39 7.23 -14.26
CA ASP A 78 -8.51 6.35 -14.61
C ASP A 78 -8.97 5.49 -13.42
N GLY A 79 -8.30 5.65 -12.26
CA GLY A 79 -8.60 4.94 -11.01
C GLY A 79 -8.05 3.52 -10.95
N GLN A 80 -7.17 3.14 -11.87
CA GLN A 80 -6.54 1.83 -11.92
C GLN A 80 -5.33 1.78 -10.99
N ILE A 81 -5.08 0.62 -10.39
CA ILE A 81 -3.91 0.43 -9.54
C ILE A 81 -2.66 0.28 -10.42
N VAL A 82 -1.70 1.17 -10.18
CA VAL A 82 -0.42 1.23 -10.90
C VAL A 82 0.78 0.95 -10.00
N GLY A 83 0.56 0.81 -8.69
CA GLY A 83 1.61 0.47 -7.74
C GLY A 83 1.14 0.58 -6.29
N LEU A 84 2.09 0.56 -5.38
CA LEU A 84 1.88 0.83 -3.97
C LEU A 84 3.01 1.72 -3.41
N ILE A 85 2.72 2.41 -2.31
CA ILE A 85 3.73 3.13 -1.55
C ILE A 85 3.57 2.82 -0.07
N THR A 86 4.68 2.55 0.60
CA THR A 86 4.73 2.29 2.04
C THR A 86 5.42 3.41 2.79
N SER A 87 5.18 3.50 4.11
CA SER A 87 5.93 4.45 4.95
C SER A 87 7.44 4.17 4.89
N ARG A 88 7.85 2.91 4.74
CA ARG A 88 9.25 2.51 4.55
C ARG A 88 9.86 3.09 3.27
N ASP A 89 9.10 3.19 2.20
CA ASP A 89 9.59 3.79 0.95
C ASP A 89 9.87 5.29 1.13
N ILE A 90 9.08 5.98 1.97
CA ILE A 90 9.18 7.42 2.22
C ILE A 90 10.21 7.74 3.32
N GLU A 91 10.23 6.98 4.40
CA GLU A 91 11.10 7.20 5.56
C GLU A 91 12.48 6.54 5.41
N GLY A 92 12.61 5.64 4.44
CA GLY A 92 13.86 4.98 4.10
C GLY A 92 14.78 5.85 3.25
N ASP A 93 15.79 5.21 2.67
CA ASP A 93 16.82 5.92 1.90
C ASP A 93 16.42 6.20 0.44
N LYS A 94 15.25 5.69 -0.01
CA LYS A 94 14.79 5.84 -1.40
C LYS A 94 14.68 7.32 -1.82
N PRO A 95 14.09 8.25 -1.04
CA PRO A 95 14.04 9.67 -1.39
C PRO A 95 15.42 10.30 -1.52
N ASN A 96 16.32 10.05 -0.57
CA ASN A 96 17.68 10.59 -0.61
C ASN A 96 18.43 10.12 -1.86
N ARG A 97 18.26 8.85 -2.25
CA ARG A 97 18.87 8.31 -3.46
C ARG A 97 18.34 8.96 -4.74
N ILE A 98 17.07 9.35 -4.78
CA ILE A 98 16.49 10.08 -5.91
C ILE A 98 17.03 11.50 -5.95
N LEU A 99 16.99 12.21 -4.82
CA LEU A 99 17.51 13.58 -4.72
C LEU A 99 19.01 13.66 -5.05
N ALA A 100 19.81 12.69 -4.61
CA ALA A 100 21.23 12.62 -4.94
C ALA A 100 21.50 12.43 -6.45
N LYS A 101 20.58 11.82 -7.19
CA LYS A 101 20.72 11.56 -8.63
C LYS A 101 20.10 12.65 -9.51
N ALA A 102 18.92 13.14 -9.14
CA ALA A 102 18.12 14.05 -9.94
C ALA A 102 18.20 15.51 -9.46
N GLY A 103 18.69 15.76 -8.24
CA GLY A 103 18.59 17.05 -7.56
C GLY A 103 17.18 17.30 -7.02
N GLY A 104 16.91 18.55 -6.61
CA GLY A 104 15.62 19.00 -6.11
C GLY A 104 15.52 19.03 -4.58
N ALA A 105 14.31 19.31 -4.08
CA ALA A 105 14.00 19.33 -2.66
C ALA A 105 13.10 18.15 -2.28
N TRP A 106 13.19 17.72 -1.02
CA TRP A 106 12.39 16.60 -0.52
C TRP A 106 10.89 16.92 -0.55
N GLU A 107 10.50 18.18 -0.32
CA GLU A 107 9.10 18.64 -0.42
C GLU A 107 8.49 18.54 -1.83
N ASP A 108 9.32 18.48 -2.88
CA ASP A 108 8.86 18.41 -4.27
C ASP A 108 8.63 16.96 -4.74
N LEU A 109 9.04 15.97 -3.95
CA LEU A 109 8.90 14.56 -4.32
C LEU A 109 7.44 14.12 -4.31
N LEU A 110 7.08 13.39 -5.36
CA LEU A 110 5.76 12.84 -5.57
C LEU A 110 5.76 11.33 -5.31
N VAL A 111 4.56 10.78 -5.09
CA VAL A 111 4.34 9.33 -5.00
C VAL A 111 4.89 8.62 -6.24
N ALA A 112 4.73 9.20 -7.44
CA ALA A 112 5.25 8.62 -8.68
C ALA A 112 6.77 8.39 -8.67
N ASP A 113 7.53 9.20 -7.92
CA ASP A 113 8.99 9.06 -7.82
C ASP A 113 9.38 7.89 -6.90
N ILE A 114 8.54 7.57 -5.92
CA ILE A 114 8.88 6.69 -4.78
C ILE A 114 8.13 5.37 -4.79
N MET A 115 7.00 5.24 -5.47
CA MET A 115 6.18 4.01 -5.45
C MET A 115 6.95 2.77 -5.99
N THR A 116 6.37 1.59 -5.75
CA THR A 116 6.83 0.30 -6.25
C THR A 116 5.71 -0.38 -7.02
#